data_AF-A0A9E5LHS6-F1
#
_entry.id   AF-A0A9E5LHS6-F1
#
_cell.length_a   1.000
_cell.length_b   1.000
_cell.length_c   1.000
_cell.angle_alpha   90.00
_cell.angle_beta   90.00
_cell.angle_gamma   90.00
#
_symmetry.space_group_name_H-M   'P 1'
#
loop_
_entity.id
_entity.type
_entity.pdbx_description
1 polymer ?
#
loop_
_entity_poly.entity_id
_entity_poly.type
_entity_poly.pdbx_seq_one_letter_code
_entity_poly.pdbx_strand_id
1 'polypeptide(L)'
;EGQAEALFKAFAEYTRDYPFDDIMHHIINLSDGEYALIGVHHSVESFMAIVNRENRVSEMVRKYVEYHDDGEAFHSFSGPVVNHNDYL
;
A
#
# COMPACT_ATOMS: atom_id res chain seq x y z
N GLU A 1 -20.26 4.44 6.51
CA GLU A 1 -18.87 4.89 6.77
C GLU A 1 -17.95 3.74 6.44
N GLY A 2 -16.92 3.96 5.61
CA GLY A 2 -15.96 2.93 5.24
C GLY A 2 -15.05 2.52 6.40
N GLN A 3 -14.19 1.52 6.19
CA GLN A 3 -13.30 0.99 7.24
C GLN A 3 -11.97 1.75 7.36
N ALA A 4 -11.90 3.02 6.93
CA ALA A 4 -10.65 3.78 6.88
C ALA A 4 -9.93 3.85 8.25
N GLU A 5 -10.64 4.13 9.34
CA GLU A 5 -10.05 4.17 10.68
C GLU A 5 -9.45 2.82 11.10
N ALA A 6 -10.19 1.73 10.88
CA ALA A 6 -9.73 0.38 11.19
C ALA A 6 -8.53 -0.02 10.33
N LEU A 7 -8.56 0.32 9.04
CA LEU A 7 -7.44 0.14 8.11
C LEU A 7 -6.19 0.86 8.59
N PHE A 8 -6.29 2.16 8.91
CA PHE A 8 -5.13 2.94 9.34
C PHE A 8 -4.58 2.47 10.69
N LYS A 9 -5.44 2.02 11.61
CA LYS A 9 -5.00 1.38 12.84
C LYS A 9 -4.21 0.09 12.58
N ALA A 10 -4.76 -0.80 11.75
CA ALA A 10 -4.10 -2.05 11.39
C ALA A 10 -2.78 -1.81 10.63
N PHE A 11 -2.74 -0.78 9.77
CA PHE A 11 -1.53 -0.36 9.07
C PHE A 11 -0.46 0.15 10.05
N ALA A 12 -0.84 1.00 11.01
CA ALA A 12 0.08 1.48 12.04
C ALA A 12 0.67 0.34 12.87
N GLU A 13 -0.17 -0.61 13.31
CA GLU A 13 0.27 -1.82 14.02
C GLU A 13 1.22 -2.67 13.17
N TYR A 14 0.88 -2.88 11.90
CA TYR A 14 1.74 -3.59 10.95
C TYR A 14 3.12 -2.92 10.80
N THR A 15 3.16 -1.60 10.59
CA THR A 15 4.43 -0.88 10.42
C THR A 15 5.28 -0.81 11.69
N ARG A 16 4.66 -0.90 12.87
CA ARG A 16 5.37 -1.00 14.15
C ARG A 16 6.09 -2.35 14.27
N ASP A 17 5.41 -3.43 13.91
CA ASP A 17 5.93 -4.79 14.09
C ASP A 17 6.82 -5.22 12.91
N TYR A 18 6.61 -4.63 11.73
CA TYR A 18 7.29 -4.95 10.48
C TYR A 18 7.67 -3.68 9.72
N PRO A 19 8.62 -2.88 10.25
CA PRO A 19 9.00 -1.61 9.66
C PRO A 19 9.42 -1.74 8.19
N PHE A 20 9.19 -0.69 7.41
CA PHE A 20 9.66 -0.59 6.03
C PHE A 20 11.13 -0.14 5.94
N ASP A 21 11.84 -0.08 7.08
CA ASP A 21 13.25 0.30 7.19
C ASP A 21 13.59 1.62 6.48
N ASP A 22 14.47 1.58 5.48
CA ASP A 22 14.99 2.73 4.74
C ASP A 22 14.08 3.17 3.58
N ILE A 23 12.91 2.54 3.41
CA ILE A 23 11.99 2.83 2.30
C ILE A 23 11.09 4.01 2.66
N MET A 24 11.08 5.01 1.78
CA MET A 24 10.12 6.11 1.86
C MET A 24 8.74 5.60 1.45
N HIS A 25 7.75 5.78 2.32
CA HIS A 25 6.37 5.42 2.05
C HIS A 25 5.42 6.59 2.27
N HIS A 26 4.43 6.72 1.39
CA HIS A 26 3.40 7.75 1.45
C HIS A 26 2.02 7.12 1.30
N ILE A 27 1.05 7.68 2.01
CA ILE A 27 -0.35 7.42 1.77
C ILE A 27 -0.98 8.71 1.27
N ILE A 28 -1.59 8.66 0.08
CA ILE A 28 -2.27 9.79 -0.55
C ILE A 28 -3.76 9.47 -0.60
N ASN A 29 -4.59 10.41 -0.13
CA ASN A 29 -6.04 10.34 -0.30
C ASN A 29 -6.38 10.79 -1.72
N LEU A 30 -7.03 9.90 -2.49
CA LEU A 30 -7.42 10.15 -3.88
C LEU A 30 -8.84 10.73 -4.01
N SER A 31 -9.52 10.96 -2.88
CA SER A 31 -10.95 11.28 -2.75
C SER A 31 -11.86 10.04 -2.79
N ASP A 32 -13.13 10.24 -2.44
CA ASP A 32 -14.19 9.21 -2.47
C ASP A 32 -13.89 7.91 -1.69
N GLY A 33 -12.99 7.99 -0.70
CA GLY A 33 -12.59 6.86 0.13
C GLY A 33 -11.47 6.01 -0.46
N GLU A 34 -10.90 6.42 -1.59
CA GLU A 34 -9.75 5.77 -2.21
C GLU A 34 -8.41 6.34 -1.71
N TYR A 35 -7.42 5.46 -1.61
CA TYR A 35 -6.08 5.81 -1.14
C TYR A 35 -5.01 5.11 -1.98
N ALA A 36 -3.92 5.83 -2.27
CA ALA A 36 -2.70 5.25 -2.83
C ALA A 36 -1.65 5.03 -1.75
N LEU A 37 -1.11 3.81 -1.64
CA LEU A 37 0.10 3.50 -0.87
C LEU A 37 1.29 3.46 -1.82
N ILE A 38 2.21 4.41 -1.68
CA ILE A 38 3.38 4.56 -2.53
C ILE A 38 4.63 4.18 -1.74
N GLY A 39 5.46 3.27 -2.27
CA GLY A 39 6.77 2.94 -1.74
C GLY A 39 7.87 3.32 -2.73
N VAL A 40 8.87 4.09 -2.28
CA VAL A 40 10.06 4.45 -3.06
C VAL A 40 11.25 3.69 -2.50
N HIS A 41 11.75 2.74 -3.29
CA HIS A 41 12.83 1.83 -2.90
C HIS A 41 14.16 2.29 -3.49
N HIS A 42 15.24 2.15 -2.73
CA HIS A 42 16.59 2.50 -3.19
C HIS A 42 17.15 1.54 -4.24
N SER A 43 16.66 0.29 -4.26
CA SER A 43 17.07 -0.73 -5.22
C SER A 43 15.97 -1.75 -5.47
N VAL A 44 16.14 -2.56 -6.51
CA VAL A 44 15.23 -3.68 -6.80
C VAL A 44 15.27 -4.71 -5.67
N GLU A 45 16.42 -4.96 -5.06
CA GLU A 45 16.56 -5.88 -3.93
C GLU A 45 15.74 -5.44 -2.72
N SER A 46 15.76 -4.12 -2.41
CA SER A 46 14.91 -3.53 -1.37
C SER A 46 13.43 -3.73 -1.67
N PHE A 47 13.01 -3.51 -2.93
CA PHE A 47 11.64 -3.80 -3.37
C PHE A 47 11.29 -5.29 -3.20
N MET A 48 12.16 -6.19 -3.67
CA MET A 48 11.96 -7.64 -3.57
C MET A 48 11.88 -8.11 -2.12
N ALA A 49 12.63 -7.50 -1.20
CA ALA A 49 12.58 -7.81 0.22
C ALA A 49 11.21 -7.51 0.86
N ILE A 50 10.46 -6.52 0.35
CA ILE A 50 9.11 -6.19 0.81
C ILE A 50 8.05 -7.10 0.19
N VAL A 51 8.05 -7.26 -1.13
CA VAL A 51 6.99 -8.03 -1.83
C VAL A 51 7.08 -9.53 -1.54
N ASN A 52 8.26 -10.02 -1.16
CA ASN A 52 8.46 -11.42 -0.77
C ASN A 52 8.29 -11.68 0.72
N ARG A 53 7.88 -10.69 1.54
CA ARG A 53 7.52 -10.95 2.95
C ARG A 53 6.40 -11.98 3.02
N GLU A 54 6.47 -12.87 4.01
CA GLU A 54 5.36 -13.80 4.29
C GLU A 54 4.13 -13.04 4.77
N ASN A 55 4.35 -12.04 5.63
CA ASN A 55 3.34 -11.14 6.16
C ASN A 55 3.17 -9.92 5.24
N ARG A 56 2.62 -10.09 4.04
CA ARG A 56 2.49 -8.98 3.08
C ARG A 56 1.52 -7.91 3.59
N VAL A 57 1.88 -6.65 3.41
CA VAL A 57 0.98 -5.53 3.73
C VAL A 57 -0.34 -5.63 2.96
N SER A 58 -0.30 -6.11 1.71
CA SER A 58 -1.49 -6.30 0.88
C SER A 58 -2.47 -7.31 1.48
N GLU A 59 -2.00 -8.38 2.11
CA GLU A 59 -2.86 -9.36 2.81
C GLU A 59 -3.59 -8.74 4.01
N MET A 60 -2.91 -7.83 4.71
CA MET A 60 -3.51 -7.09 5.82
C MET A 60 -4.56 -6.11 5.31
N VAL A 61 -4.22 -5.28 4.32
CA VAL A 61 -5.11 -4.25 3.77
C VAL A 61 -6.37 -4.87 3.15
N ARG A 62 -6.25 -6.05 2.52
CA ARG A 62 -7.36 -6.75 1.83
C ARG A 62 -8.58 -7.03 2.71
N LYS A 63 -8.41 -6.99 4.04
CA LYS A 63 -9.47 -7.22 5.04
C LYS A 63 -10.36 -5.99 5.27
N TYR A 64 -9.92 -4.81 4.84
CA TYR A 64 -10.54 -3.52 5.15
C TYR A 64 -10.93 -2.71 3.91
N VAL A 65 -10.58 -3.18 2.71
CA VAL A 65 -10.89 -2.50 1.44
C VAL A 65 -12.07 -3.17 0.73
N GLU A 66 -12.79 -2.38 -0.04
CA GLU A 66 -13.80 -2.87 -0.97
C GLU A 66 -13.10 -3.33 -2.26
N TYR A 67 -13.71 -4.29 -2.95
CA TYR A 67 -13.23 -4.75 -4.25
C TYR A 67 -13.70 -3.77 -5.31
N HIS A 68 -12.84 -3.49 -6.28
CA HIS A 68 -13.21 -2.76 -7.50
C HIS A 68 -14.18 -3.60 -8.35
N ASP A 69 -14.82 -2.97 -9.34
CA ASP A 69 -15.81 -3.60 -10.22
C ASP A 69 -15.24 -4.79 -11.02
N ASP A 70 -13.93 -4.83 -11.23
CA ASP A 70 -13.21 -5.94 -11.88
C ASP A 70 -12.95 -7.14 -10.95
N GLY A 71 -13.33 -7.04 -9.68
CA GLY A 71 -13.13 -8.07 -8.67
C GLY A 71 -11.73 -8.10 -8.07
N GLU A 72 -10.88 -7.10 -8.35
CA GLU A 72 -9.59 -6.92 -7.69
C GLU A 72 -9.71 -6.03 -6.46
N ALA A 73 -8.94 -6.37 -5.41
CA ALA A 73 -8.88 -5.54 -4.21
C ALA A 73 -7.88 -4.38 -4.33
N PHE A 74 -6.98 -4.45 -5.32
CA PHE A 74 -5.92 -3.47 -5.53
C PHE A 74 -5.57 -3.35 -7.01
N HIS A 75 -5.36 -2.11 -7.46
CA HIS A 75 -4.59 -1.85 -8.67
C HIS A 75 -3.16 -1.46 -8.29
N SER A 76 -2.19 -2.29 -8.69
CA SER A 76 -0.79 -2.12 -8.33
C SER A 76 0.07 -1.97 -9.57
N PHE A 77 0.96 -0.97 -9.55
CA PHE A 77 1.91 -0.71 -10.62
C PHE A 77 3.29 -0.49 -10.01
N SER A 78 4.34 -0.96 -10.68
CA SER A 78 5.73 -0.74 -10.29
C SER A 78 6.59 -0.47 -11.52
N GLY A 79 7.64 0.32 -11.36
CA GLY A 79 8.51 0.70 -12.46
C GLY A 79 9.64 1.64 -12.04
N PRO A 80 10.61 1.91 -12.94
CA PRO A 80 11.72 2.83 -12.68
C PRO A 80 11.25 4.29 -12.53
N VAL A 81 10.07 4.61 -13.08
CA VAL A 81 9.39 5.89 -12.93
C VAL A 81 7.91 5.59 -12.69
N VAL A 82 7.36 6.15 -11.62
CA VAL A 82 5.92 6.13 -11.35
C VAL A 82 5.47 7.59 -11.44
N ASN A 83 4.57 7.89 -12.38
CA ASN A 83 4.01 9.24 -12.48
C ASN A 83 2.91 9.39 -11.44
N HIS A 84 3.16 10.18 -10.39
CA HIS A 84 2.18 10.40 -9.33
C HIS A 84 0.86 11.02 -9.84
N ASN A 85 0.90 11.74 -10.97
CA ASN A 85 -0.30 12.32 -11.58
C ASN A 85 -1.22 11.26 -12.18
N ASP A 86 -0.75 10.03 -12.40
CA ASP A 86 -1.61 8.95 -12.87
C ASP A 86 -2.59 8.49 -11.77
N TYR A 87 -2.39 8.94 -10.53
CA TYR A 87 -3.19 8.58 -9.35
C TYR A 87 -4.04 9.75 -8.82
N LEU A 88 -3.87 10.98 -9.34
CA LEU A 88 -4.61 12.19 -8.94
C LEU A 88 -5.60 12.59 -10.05
#